data_AF-A0A958WIS2-F1
#
_entry.id   AF-A0A958WIS2-F1
#
_cell.length_a   1.000
_cell.length_b   1.000
_cell.length_c   1.000
_cell.angle_alpha   90.00
_cell.angle_beta   90.00
_cell.angle_gamma   90.00
#
_symmetry.space_group_name_H-M   'P 1'
#
loop_
_entity.id
_entity.type
_entity.pdbx_description
1 polymer ?
#
loop_
_entity_poly.entity_id
_entity_poly.type
_entity_poly.pdbx_seq_one_letter_code
_entity_poly.pdbx_strand_id
1 'polypeptide(L)'
;MKTSAKKLIWVVILTFLIAPVFVIFIDILSGALTPEFSNKLFKHWSLYTFVTPFVIFGPIIIYSFVSGIIKAIEKKNYKKAVDKYPKIIFTFIVIAIAYGLTSPIIGTLAGTTPEETRLGTINAVIYILVANIPFFLKFLQYLDEIYTDVPKNETKIFRLKTKFRITTLISSIAGVGLLCSSAYALAWRMVEFPEMNIDPRGFIQRMMIIGLIIVLLQSAPNFILGNIFTNYISKLKEVMLSVSKKNLTHRINIPSRDEFGLMSDSLETLRENLRSVVEKIKSYSSQLSVSGQSLSKMSTSLSDDSNLQASNAEEIAASVEEIASNINLSYENAESSSKFSLEAKNLMVDGKASVDQTLQDISNIFEKVQYIGEIADQTNLLAINAYVESSNAGTYGKSFGIIAREVRDLADRTKSSATSIIELVSKSLENSKISQEKITEIVPHIEKVSTLSGEIANSSKEQRAGSEQINESIQSFNVSSQRIASSSEALQFASTDLQNKSKELDQTVREFVV
;
A
#
# COMPACT_ATOMS: atom_id res chain seq x y z
N MET A 1 31.80 3.25 -31.58
CA MET A 1 32.89 2.58 -32.33
C MET A 1 32.92 2.91 -33.84
N LYS A 2 31.81 2.91 -34.60
CA LYS A 2 31.82 3.31 -36.03
C LYS A 2 32.08 4.82 -36.27
N THR A 3 31.75 5.67 -35.31
CA THR A 3 31.91 7.14 -35.38
C THR A 3 33.35 7.63 -35.18
N SER A 4 34.14 6.98 -34.32
CA SER A 4 35.54 7.36 -34.07
C SER A 4 36.45 7.04 -35.26
N ALA A 5 36.21 5.91 -35.95
CA ALA A 5 36.93 5.57 -37.17
C ALA A 5 36.63 6.55 -38.32
N LYS A 6 35.36 7.01 -38.46
CA LYS A 6 34.97 8.01 -39.46
C LYS A 6 35.55 9.40 -39.18
N LYS A 7 35.57 9.84 -37.91
CA LYS A 7 36.23 11.10 -37.51
C LYS A 7 37.74 11.06 -37.75
N LEU A 8 38.38 9.90 -37.55
CA LEU A 8 39.81 9.73 -37.80
C LEU A 8 40.15 9.66 -39.29
N ILE A 9 39.29 9.04 -40.11
CA ILE A 9 39.41 9.10 -41.58
C ILE A 9 39.36 10.57 -42.03
N TRP A 10 38.48 11.40 -41.46
CA TRP A 10 38.45 12.84 -41.74
C TRP A 10 39.73 13.57 -41.28
N VAL A 11 40.28 13.26 -40.10
CA VAL A 11 41.55 13.84 -39.64
C VAL A 11 42.71 13.39 -40.54
N VAL A 12 42.71 12.14 -41.00
CA VAL A 12 43.73 11.60 -41.91
C VAL A 12 43.59 12.21 -43.31
N ILE A 13 42.37 12.41 -43.83
CA ILE A 13 42.10 13.15 -45.07
C ILE A 13 42.56 14.61 -44.94
N LEU A 14 42.30 15.25 -43.79
CA LEU A 14 42.77 16.60 -43.51
C LEU A 14 44.31 16.65 -43.45
N THR A 15 44.95 15.63 -42.88
CA THR A 15 46.42 15.47 -42.85
C THR A 15 46.97 15.21 -44.27
N PHE A 16 46.21 14.50 -45.11
CA PHE A 16 46.50 14.26 -46.54
C PHE A 16 46.48 15.55 -47.38
N LEU A 17 45.58 16.48 -47.04
CA LEU A 17 45.46 17.79 -47.68
C LEU A 17 46.52 18.78 -47.16
N ILE A 18 46.88 18.69 -45.88
CA ILE A 18 47.78 19.65 -45.23
C ILE A 18 49.25 19.27 -45.41
N ALA A 19 49.63 17.98 -45.44
CA ALA A 19 51.04 17.57 -45.52
C ALA A 19 51.80 18.09 -46.76
N PRO A 20 51.23 18.09 -47.99
CA PRO A 20 51.89 18.69 -49.15
C PRO A 20 52.03 20.22 -48.99
N VAL A 21 50.99 20.85 -48.45
CA VAL A 21 50.97 22.30 -48.17
C VAL A 21 52.00 22.65 -47.10
N PHE A 22 52.25 21.79 -46.11
CA PHE A 22 53.21 22.01 -45.03
C PHE A 22 54.66 21.87 -45.50
N VAL A 23 54.95 20.94 -46.41
CA VAL A 23 56.27 20.83 -47.04
C VAL A 23 56.55 22.04 -47.93
N ILE A 24 55.57 22.47 -48.73
CA ILE A 24 55.66 23.71 -49.54
C ILE A 24 55.81 24.94 -48.64
N PHE A 25 55.10 25.00 -47.51
CA PHE A 25 55.17 26.10 -46.55
C PHE A 25 56.53 26.16 -45.83
N ILE A 26 57.13 25.02 -45.51
CA ILE A 26 58.51 24.92 -44.99
C ILE A 26 59.53 25.34 -46.04
N ASP A 27 59.35 24.93 -47.30
CA ASP A 27 60.24 25.32 -48.40
C ASP A 27 60.15 26.84 -48.67
N ILE A 28 58.95 27.44 -48.59
CA ILE A 28 58.73 28.89 -48.67
C ILE A 28 59.37 29.63 -47.47
N LEU A 29 59.17 29.14 -46.24
CA LEU A 29 59.75 29.74 -45.03
C LEU A 29 61.28 29.64 -44.97
N SER A 30 61.87 28.65 -45.63
CA SER A 30 63.32 28.46 -45.72
C SER A 30 64.00 29.32 -46.79
N GLY A 31 63.22 30.01 -47.65
CA GLY A 31 63.74 30.90 -48.69
C GLY A 31 64.38 30.21 -49.91
N ALA A 32 64.15 28.91 -50.11
CA ALA A 32 64.90 28.07 -51.06
C ALA A 32 64.38 28.04 -52.52
N LEU A 33 63.37 28.83 -52.89
CA LEU A 33 62.72 28.75 -54.20
C LEU A 33 63.33 29.69 -55.25
N THR A 34 64.37 29.24 -55.97
CA THR A 34 64.78 29.85 -57.25
C THR A 34 64.00 29.22 -58.43
N PRO A 35 63.82 29.94 -59.57
CA PRO A 35 63.07 29.43 -60.73
C PRO A 35 63.65 28.14 -61.35
N GLU A 36 64.97 27.96 -61.32
CA GLU A 36 65.63 26.72 -61.77
C GLU A 36 65.30 25.52 -60.86
N PHE A 37 65.16 25.76 -59.55
CA PHE A 37 64.81 24.73 -58.59
C PHE A 37 63.38 24.23 -58.81
N SER A 38 62.43 25.13 -59.08
CA SER A 38 61.04 24.78 -59.42
C SER A 38 60.96 23.82 -60.61
N ASN A 39 61.76 24.05 -61.66
CA ASN A 39 61.75 23.23 -62.86
C ASN A 39 62.40 21.85 -62.65
N LYS A 40 63.46 21.77 -61.83
CA LYS A 40 64.06 20.48 -61.38
C LYS A 40 63.12 19.70 -60.45
N LEU A 41 62.40 20.40 -59.57
CA LEU A 41 61.42 19.84 -58.65
C LEU A 41 60.22 19.26 -59.42
N PHE A 42 59.74 19.97 -60.46
CA PHE A 42 58.67 19.49 -61.33
C PHE A 42 59.07 18.24 -62.14
N LYS A 43 60.33 18.15 -62.57
CA LYS A 43 60.85 16.95 -63.27
C LYS A 43 60.91 15.71 -62.37
N HIS A 44 61.09 15.89 -61.05
CA HIS A 44 61.08 14.83 -60.05
C HIS A 44 59.70 14.62 -59.40
N TRP A 45 58.67 15.34 -59.85
CA TRP A 45 57.32 15.30 -59.30
C TRP A 45 56.62 13.95 -59.57
N SER A 46 56.95 13.29 -60.69
CA SER A 46 56.53 11.90 -60.98
C SER A 46 57.15 10.89 -60.00
N LEU A 47 58.34 11.19 -59.46
CA LEU A 47 59.04 10.37 -58.47
C LEU A 47 58.38 10.50 -57.09
N TYR A 48 57.99 11.72 -56.72
CA TYR A 48 57.24 11.98 -55.48
C TYR A 48 55.88 11.30 -55.48
N THR A 49 55.17 11.24 -56.61
CA THR A 49 53.89 10.51 -56.74
C THR A 49 54.03 8.99 -56.67
N PHE A 50 55.22 8.44 -56.96
CA PHE A 50 55.50 6.99 -56.86
C PHE A 50 55.95 6.54 -55.46
N VAL A 51 56.64 7.40 -54.70
CA VAL A 51 57.15 7.09 -53.35
C VAL A 51 56.14 7.43 -52.25
N THR A 52 55.28 8.43 -52.48
CA THR A 52 54.24 8.86 -51.51
C THR A 52 53.26 7.77 -51.07
N PRO A 53 52.82 6.81 -51.90
CA PRO A 53 51.98 5.71 -51.40
C PRO A 53 52.69 4.90 -50.31
N PHE A 54 53.99 4.61 -50.45
CA PHE A 54 54.72 3.77 -49.48
C PHE A 54 55.03 4.49 -48.15
N VAL A 55 55.37 5.79 -48.19
CA VAL A 55 55.54 6.63 -46.98
C VAL A 55 54.22 6.75 -46.19
N ILE A 56 53.08 6.76 -46.89
CA ILE A 56 51.77 7.04 -46.29
C ILE A 56 51.03 5.75 -45.88
N PHE A 57 51.12 4.67 -46.65
CA PHE A 57 50.52 3.37 -46.30
C PHE A 57 51.31 2.63 -45.21
N GLY A 58 52.62 2.85 -45.07
CA GLY A 58 53.44 2.24 -44.01
C GLY A 58 52.90 2.51 -42.59
N PRO A 59 52.69 3.77 -42.19
CA PRO A 59 52.08 4.12 -40.91
C PRO A 59 50.65 3.56 -40.72
N ILE A 60 49.85 3.47 -41.79
CA ILE A 60 48.48 2.91 -41.76
C ILE A 60 48.51 1.40 -41.47
N ILE A 61 49.43 0.67 -42.10
CA ILE A 61 49.61 -0.78 -41.91
C ILE A 61 50.17 -1.04 -40.50
N ILE A 62 51.14 -0.25 -40.05
CA ILE A 62 51.72 -0.32 -38.70
C ILE A 62 50.64 -0.03 -37.64
N TYR A 63 49.83 1.02 -37.81
CA TYR A 63 48.74 1.33 -36.89
C TYR A 63 47.67 0.24 -36.86
N SER A 64 47.29 -0.33 -38.01
CA SER A 64 46.35 -1.45 -38.08
C SER A 64 46.86 -2.70 -37.32
N PHE A 65 48.15 -2.99 -37.44
CA PHE A 65 48.79 -4.09 -36.71
C PHE A 65 48.93 -3.82 -35.21
N VAL A 66 49.39 -2.63 -34.81
CA VAL A 66 49.52 -2.21 -33.40
C VAL A 66 48.15 -2.14 -32.73
N SER A 67 47.13 -1.60 -33.40
CA SER A 67 45.73 -1.62 -32.93
C SER A 67 45.21 -3.05 -32.75
N GLY A 68 45.60 -3.98 -33.65
CA GLY A 68 45.31 -5.40 -33.54
C GLY A 68 45.98 -6.09 -32.34
N ILE A 69 47.18 -5.66 -31.95
CA ILE A 69 47.88 -6.12 -30.75
C ILE A 69 47.22 -5.57 -29.49
N ILE A 70 46.88 -4.27 -29.47
CA ILE A 70 46.16 -3.65 -28.35
C ILE A 70 44.82 -4.36 -28.11
N LYS A 71 44.06 -4.68 -29.16
CA LYS A 71 42.84 -5.48 -29.04
C LYS A 71 43.07 -6.90 -28.49
N ALA A 72 44.21 -7.52 -28.80
CA ALA A 72 44.56 -8.84 -28.27
C ALA A 72 44.95 -8.77 -26.78
N ILE A 73 45.68 -7.72 -26.39
CA ILE A 73 46.03 -7.40 -25.00
C ILE A 73 44.77 -7.07 -24.19
N GLU A 74 43.84 -6.26 -24.73
CA GLU A 74 42.56 -5.95 -24.09
C GLU A 74 41.68 -7.19 -23.86
N LYS A 75 41.82 -8.22 -24.71
CA LYS A 75 41.14 -9.51 -24.56
C LYS A 75 41.93 -10.54 -23.72
N LYS A 76 43.02 -10.13 -23.05
CA LYS A 76 43.93 -11.00 -22.29
C LYS A 76 44.51 -12.18 -23.09
N ASN A 77 44.58 -12.06 -24.42
CA ASN A 77 45.09 -13.11 -25.29
C ASN A 77 46.53 -12.79 -25.73
N TYR A 78 47.44 -12.84 -24.74
CA TYR A 78 48.83 -12.43 -24.87
C TYR A 78 49.60 -13.27 -25.89
N LYS A 79 49.31 -14.56 -26.00
CA LYS A 79 49.91 -15.45 -27.02
C LYS A 79 49.64 -14.93 -28.44
N LYS A 80 48.41 -14.46 -28.69
CA LYS A 80 47.99 -13.91 -30.00
C LYS A 80 48.59 -12.54 -30.31
N ALA A 81 48.96 -11.77 -29.27
CA ALA A 81 49.74 -10.55 -29.41
C ALA A 81 51.19 -10.91 -29.80
N VAL A 82 51.82 -11.83 -29.05
CA VAL A 82 53.20 -12.33 -29.27
C VAL A 82 53.38 -12.94 -30.66
N ASP A 83 52.42 -13.74 -31.14
CA ASP A 83 52.46 -14.36 -32.48
C ASP A 83 52.40 -13.35 -33.64
N LYS A 84 51.97 -12.10 -33.37
CA LYS A 84 51.97 -11.02 -34.38
C LYS A 84 53.30 -10.26 -34.46
N TYR A 85 54.20 -10.37 -33.48
CA TYR A 85 55.48 -9.66 -33.49
C TYR A 85 56.39 -10.04 -34.67
N PRO A 86 56.56 -11.33 -35.02
CA PRO A 86 57.36 -11.71 -36.18
C PRO A 86 56.79 -11.14 -37.48
N LYS A 87 55.46 -11.02 -37.58
CA LYS A 87 54.79 -10.46 -38.76
C LYS A 87 55.00 -8.95 -38.90
N ILE A 88 55.13 -8.22 -37.79
CA ILE A 88 55.47 -6.79 -37.80
C ILE A 88 56.92 -6.59 -38.24
N ILE A 89 57.85 -7.36 -37.67
CA ILE A 89 59.27 -7.33 -38.06
C ILE A 89 59.40 -7.70 -39.55
N PHE A 90 58.70 -8.74 -40.00
CA PHE A 90 58.65 -9.14 -41.41
C PHE A 90 58.08 -8.04 -42.30
N THR A 91 57.00 -7.36 -41.89
CA THR A 91 56.42 -6.24 -42.65
C THR A 91 57.38 -5.06 -42.73
N PHE A 92 58.08 -4.73 -41.65
CA PHE A 92 59.12 -3.70 -41.63
C PHE A 92 60.31 -4.07 -42.54
N ILE A 93 60.74 -5.33 -42.51
CA ILE A 93 61.79 -5.86 -43.39
C ILE A 93 61.35 -5.80 -44.85
N VAL A 94 60.10 -6.16 -45.17
CA VAL A 94 59.57 -6.09 -46.54
C VAL A 94 59.46 -4.66 -47.03
N ILE A 95 59.00 -3.71 -46.20
CA ILE A 95 58.97 -2.28 -46.54
C ILE A 95 60.39 -1.74 -46.75
N ALA A 96 61.34 -2.12 -45.90
CA ALA A 96 62.75 -1.75 -46.01
C ALA A 96 63.42 -2.33 -47.26
N ILE A 97 63.14 -3.59 -47.60
CA ILE A 97 63.62 -4.24 -48.83
C ILE A 97 62.99 -3.58 -50.06
N ALA A 98 61.70 -3.23 -50.02
CA ALA A 98 61.04 -2.49 -51.09
C ALA A 98 61.66 -1.11 -51.31
N TYR A 99 62.02 -0.40 -50.23
CA TYR A 99 62.77 0.87 -50.28
C TYR A 99 64.20 0.70 -50.83
N GLY A 100 64.90 -0.36 -50.42
CA GLY A 100 66.24 -0.68 -50.93
C GLY A 100 66.25 -1.14 -52.39
N LEU A 101 65.15 -1.70 -52.89
CA LEU A 101 64.98 -2.14 -54.28
C LEU A 101 64.58 -1.01 -55.23
N THR A 102 63.94 0.06 -54.75
CA THR A 102 63.61 1.24 -55.57
C THR A 102 64.78 2.23 -55.67
N SER A 103 65.71 2.22 -54.72
CA SER A 103 66.90 3.08 -54.69
C SER A 103 67.85 2.99 -55.91
N PRO A 104 68.14 1.82 -56.51
CA PRO A 104 69.07 1.72 -57.65
C PRO A 104 68.55 2.42 -58.90
N ILE A 105 67.23 2.41 -59.12
CA ILE A 105 66.56 3.09 -60.24
C ILE A 105 66.76 4.60 -60.11
N ILE A 106 66.69 5.12 -58.88
CA ILE A 106 66.87 6.54 -58.55
C ILE A 106 68.35 6.94 -58.70
N GLY A 107 69.29 6.12 -58.24
CA GLY A 107 70.73 6.37 -58.39
C GLY A 107 71.20 6.42 -59.84
N THR A 108 70.69 5.52 -60.71
CA THR A 108 70.98 5.53 -62.15
C THR A 108 70.41 6.74 -62.89
N LEU A 109 69.29 7.31 -62.44
CA LEU A 109 68.68 8.51 -63.02
C LEU A 109 69.35 9.81 -62.53
N ALA A 110 70.05 9.76 -61.38
CA ALA A 110 70.79 10.87 -60.77
C ALA A 110 72.29 10.92 -61.14
N GLY A 111 72.80 9.93 -61.90
CA GLY A 111 74.19 9.90 -62.39
C GLY A 111 75.22 9.32 -61.42
N THR A 112 74.80 8.58 -60.40
CA THR A 112 75.70 7.89 -59.44
C THR A 112 75.84 6.40 -59.77
N THR A 113 76.94 5.76 -59.35
CA THR A 113 77.20 4.33 -59.61
C THR A 113 76.22 3.45 -58.80
N PRO A 114 75.56 2.45 -59.43
CA PRO A 114 74.45 1.70 -58.82
C PRO A 114 74.79 0.95 -57.52
N GLU A 115 76.06 0.60 -57.31
CA GLU A 115 76.50 -0.17 -56.15
C GLU A 115 76.67 0.69 -54.88
N GLU A 116 77.20 1.92 -54.98
CA GLU A 116 77.40 2.80 -53.82
C GLU A 116 76.06 3.33 -53.27
N THR A 117 75.13 3.69 -54.16
CA THR A 117 73.79 4.16 -53.79
C THR A 117 72.96 3.05 -53.14
N ARG A 118 73.12 1.81 -53.63
CA ARG A 118 72.42 0.61 -53.12
C ARG A 118 72.98 0.16 -51.78
N LEU A 119 74.31 0.18 -51.59
CA LEU A 119 74.92 -0.20 -50.31
C LEU A 119 74.68 0.88 -49.23
N GLY A 120 74.72 2.16 -49.60
CA GLY A 120 74.45 3.28 -48.68
C GLY A 120 73.01 3.35 -48.19
N THR A 121 72.03 3.15 -49.07
CA THR A 121 70.61 3.09 -48.66
C THR A 121 70.26 1.82 -47.91
N ILE A 122 70.78 0.65 -48.31
CA ILE A 122 70.56 -0.60 -47.57
C ILE A 122 71.19 -0.50 -46.17
N ASN A 123 72.43 0.00 -46.06
CA ASN A 123 73.07 0.17 -44.76
C ASN A 123 72.35 1.21 -43.90
N ALA A 124 71.85 2.31 -44.46
CA ALA A 124 71.13 3.31 -43.70
C ALA A 124 69.74 2.84 -43.24
N VAL A 125 69.03 2.09 -44.07
CA VAL A 125 67.75 1.47 -43.69
C VAL A 125 67.96 0.40 -42.63
N ILE A 126 69.01 -0.41 -42.74
CA ILE A 126 69.42 -1.36 -41.71
C ILE A 126 69.82 -0.62 -40.43
N TYR A 127 70.53 0.52 -40.51
CA TYR A 127 70.90 1.30 -39.32
C TYR A 127 69.69 1.91 -38.63
N ILE A 128 68.72 2.43 -39.38
CA ILE A 128 67.46 2.98 -38.83
C ILE A 128 66.64 1.87 -38.18
N LEU A 129 66.55 0.69 -38.81
CA LEU A 129 65.88 -0.47 -38.23
C LEU A 129 66.61 -0.95 -36.97
N VAL A 130 67.91 -1.21 -37.05
CA VAL A 130 68.71 -1.77 -35.96
C VAL A 130 68.88 -0.78 -34.80
N ALA A 131 68.90 0.54 -35.04
CA ALA A 131 68.98 1.55 -33.97
C ALA A 131 67.64 1.80 -33.28
N ASN A 132 66.53 1.76 -34.01
CA ASN A 132 65.20 2.04 -33.44
C ASN A 132 64.50 0.79 -32.88
N ILE A 133 64.81 -0.42 -33.36
CA ILE A 133 64.23 -1.68 -32.87
C ILE A 133 64.51 -1.90 -31.37
N PRO A 134 65.73 -1.72 -30.83
CA PRO A 134 66.00 -1.87 -29.40
C PRO A 134 65.25 -0.85 -28.56
N PHE A 135 65.16 0.40 -29.02
CA PHE A 135 64.41 1.45 -28.32
C PHE A 135 62.91 1.15 -28.31
N PHE A 136 62.35 0.72 -29.44
CA PHE A 136 60.95 0.32 -29.56
C PHE A 136 60.62 -0.94 -28.75
N LEU A 137 61.54 -1.92 -28.69
CA LEU A 137 61.40 -3.13 -27.87
C LEU A 137 61.46 -2.81 -26.37
N LYS A 138 62.41 -1.97 -25.95
CA LYS A 138 62.53 -1.52 -24.55
C LYS A 138 61.33 -0.65 -24.14
N PHE A 139 60.80 0.15 -25.06
CA PHE A 139 59.57 0.91 -24.89
C PHE A 139 58.35 0.01 -24.71
N LEU A 140 58.20 -1.03 -25.53
CA LEU A 140 57.13 -2.00 -25.39
C LEU A 140 57.24 -2.81 -24.09
N GLN A 141 58.45 -3.14 -23.64
CA GLN A 141 58.69 -3.73 -22.31
C GLN A 141 58.32 -2.75 -21.18
N TYR A 142 58.65 -1.46 -21.30
CA TYR A 142 58.28 -0.46 -20.30
C TYR A 142 56.77 -0.22 -20.24
N LEU A 143 56.08 -0.26 -21.38
CA LEU A 143 54.62 -0.25 -21.43
C LEU A 143 54.01 -1.51 -20.83
N ASP A 144 54.64 -2.68 -20.98
CA ASP A 144 54.23 -3.93 -20.35
C ASP A 144 54.39 -3.82 -18.82
N GLU A 145 55.56 -3.38 -18.32
CA GLU A 145 55.85 -3.17 -16.89
C GLU A 145 54.83 -2.22 -16.23
N ILE A 146 54.58 -1.05 -16.83
CA ILE A 146 53.58 -0.08 -16.32
C ILE A 146 52.16 -0.68 -16.29
N TYR A 147 51.83 -1.58 -17.22
CA TYR A 147 50.50 -2.17 -17.31
C TYR A 147 50.34 -3.42 -16.43
N THR A 148 51.41 -4.16 -16.18
CA THR A 148 51.46 -5.31 -15.25
C THR A 148 51.54 -4.90 -13.79
N ASP A 149 52.18 -3.76 -13.47
CA ASP A 149 52.29 -3.25 -12.10
C ASP A 149 51.02 -2.59 -11.58
N VAL A 150 49.99 -2.40 -12.41
CA VAL A 150 48.70 -1.89 -11.93
C VAL A 150 48.05 -2.97 -11.05
N PRO A 151 47.95 -2.77 -9.72
CA PRO A 151 47.45 -3.80 -8.82
C PRO A 151 46.03 -4.20 -9.22
N LYS A 152 45.71 -5.49 -9.16
CA LYS A 152 44.37 -6.00 -9.54
C LYS A 152 43.23 -5.30 -8.79
N ASN A 153 43.52 -4.70 -7.64
CA ASN A 153 42.58 -4.04 -6.72
C ASN A 153 42.39 -2.52 -6.91
N GLU A 154 43.13 -1.84 -7.78
CA GLU A 154 42.84 -0.42 -8.03
C GLU A 154 41.69 -0.20 -9.01
N THR A 155 40.87 0.82 -8.68
CA THR A 155 39.59 1.14 -9.34
C THR A 155 39.73 1.30 -10.86
N LYS A 156 38.71 0.89 -11.63
CA LYS A 156 38.65 1.09 -13.09
C LYS A 156 38.94 2.54 -13.52
N ILE A 157 38.69 3.52 -12.63
CA ILE A 157 39.01 4.94 -12.78
C ILE A 157 40.53 5.16 -12.86
N PHE A 158 41.32 4.54 -11.99
CA PHE A 158 42.78 4.56 -12.06
C PHE A 158 43.27 3.96 -13.38
N ARG A 159 42.72 2.81 -13.79
CA ARG A 159 43.02 2.20 -15.10
C ARG A 159 42.67 3.12 -16.28
N LEU A 160 41.59 3.87 -16.19
CA LEU A 160 41.19 4.85 -17.20
C LEU A 160 42.22 5.99 -17.28
N LYS A 161 42.65 6.51 -16.13
CA LYS A 161 43.69 7.55 -16.01
C LYS A 161 45.03 7.07 -16.59
N THR A 162 45.42 5.84 -16.30
CA THR A 162 46.63 5.20 -16.84
C THR A 162 46.53 4.96 -18.35
N LYS A 163 45.38 4.49 -18.86
CA LYS A 163 45.14 4.37 -20.31
C LYS A 163 45.24 5.70 -21.05
N PHE A 164 44.68 6.77 -20.49
CA PHE A 164 44.74 8.10 -21.08
C PHE A 164 46.20 8.60 -21.14
N ARG A 165 46.96 8.40 -20.06
CA ARG A 165 48.40 8.71 -19.99
C ARG A 165 49.23 7.91 -21.00
N ILE A 166 49.00 6.60 -21.12
CA ILE A 166 49.70 5.73 -22.09
C ILE A 166 49.40 6.15 -23.53
N THR A 167 48.13 6.45 -23.85
CA THR A 167 47.74 6.88 -25.20
C THR A 167 48.42 8.21 -25.55
N THR A 168 48.51 9.13 -24.59
CA THR A 168 49.21 10.41 -24.73
C THR A 168 50.71 10.19 -24.99
N LEU A 169 51.33 9.29 -24.22
CA LEU A 169 52.75 8.95 -24.35
C LEU A 169 53.07 8.34 -25.73
N ILE A 170 52.21 7.44 -26.23
CA ILE A 170 52.35 6.83 -27.56
C ILE A 170 52.20 7.87 -28.67
N SER A 171 51.23 8.79 -28.58
CA SER A 171 51.09 9.88 -29.58
C SER A 171 52.31 10.79 -29.60
N SER A 172 52.89 11.10 -28.43
CA SER A 172 54.11 11.91 -28.35
C SER A 172 55.30 11.22 -29.01
N ILE A 173 55.46 9.91 -28.84
CA ILE A 173 56.55 9.14 -29.46
C ILE A 173 56.38 9.04 -30.98
N ALA A 174 55.16 8.85 -31.48
CA ALA A 174 54.89 8.90 -32.92
C ALA A 174 55.23 10.28 -33.52
N GLY A 175 54.97 11.36 -32.80
CA GLY A 175 55.40 12.72 -33.17
C GLY A 175 56.91 12.87 -33.24
N VAL A 176 57.66 12.31 -32.27
CA VAL A 176 59.13 12.30 -32.29
C VAL A 176 59.68 11.50 -33.48
N GLY A 177 59.07 10.34 -33.79
CA GLY A 177 59.46 9.52 -34.94
C GLY A 177 59.32 10.24 -36.29
N LEU A 178 58.25 11.03 -36.47
CA LEU A 178 58.05 11.86 -37.66
C LEU A 178 59.15 12.92 -37.79
N LEU A 179 59.55 13.57 -36.69
CA LEU A 179 60.62 14.56 -36.68
C LEU A 179 62.01 13.96 -36.98
N CYS A 180 62.28 12.76 -36.46
CA CYS A 180 63.52 12.04 -36.81
C CYS A 180 63.54 11.67 -38.29
N SER A 181 62.41 11.24 -38.86
CA SER A 181 62.32 10.90 -40.29
C SER A 181 62.49 12.11 -41.20
N SER A 182 61.95 13.29 -40.83
CA SER A 182 62.11 14.53 -41.59
C SER A 182 63.53 15.10 -41.47
N ALA A 183 64.14 15.04 -40.28
CA ALA A 183 65.54 15.41 -40.08
C ALA A 183 66.49 14.53 -40.90
N TYR A 184 66.22 13.23 -40.98
CA TYR A 184 66.99 12.30 -41.80
C TYR A 184 66.80 12.55 -43.31
N ALA A 185 65.57 12.74 -43.77
CA ALA A 185 65.30 13.06 -45.18
C ALA A 185 66.03 14.33 -45.64
N LEU A 186 66.20 15.31 -44.75
CA LEU A 186 66.94 16.53 -45.04
C LEU A 186 68.47 16.34 -44.96
N ALA A 187 68.97 15.56 -43.98
CA ALA A 187 70.39 15.22 -43.91
C ALA A 187 70.85 14.46 -45.16
N TRP A 188 70.03 13.54 -45.67
CA TRP A 188 70.24 12.88 -46.96
C TRP A 188 70.28 13.90 -48.11
N ARG A 189 69.36 14.87 -48.13
CA ARG A 189 69.30 15.95 -49.13
C ARG A 189 70.52 16.88 -49.09
N MET A 190 71.14 17.09 -47.93
CA MET A 190 72.39 17.87 -47.78
C MET A 190 73.62 17.13 -48.32
N VAL A 191 73.66 15.79 -48.21
CA VAL A 191 74.73 14.96 -48.76
C VAL A 191 74.67 14.93 -50.30
N GLU A 192 73.46 14.91 -50.85
CA GLU A 192 73.25 14.78 -52.30
C GLU A 192 73.29 16.13 -53.06
N PHE A 193 73.06 17.25 -52.37
CA PHE A 193 73.10 18.61 -52.94
C PHE A 193 73.98 19.57 -52.10
N PRO A 194 75.32 19.49 -52.23
CA PRO A 194 76.26 20.26 -51.40
C PRO A 194 76.30 21.78 -51.68
N GLU A 195 75.67 22.26 -52.75
CA GLU A 195 75.62 23.70 -53.11
C GLU A 195 74.62 24.53 -52.28
N MET A 196 73.80 23.90 -51.43
CA MET A 196 72.88 24.59 -50.52
C MET A 196 73.57 25.00 -49.22
N ASN A 197 73.74 26.31 -49.01
CA ASN A 197 74.29 26.88 -47.78
C ASN A 197 73.26 26.91 -46.63
N ILE A 198 72.91 25.74 -46.09
CA ILE A 198 71.96 25.60 -44.97
C ILE A 198 72.74 25.39 -43.67
N ASP A 199 72.54 26.26 -42.66
CA ASP A 199 73.13 26.09 -41.31
C ASP A 199 72.53 24.86 -40.59
N PRO A 200 73.29 23.78 -40.39
CA PRO A 200 72.78 22.55 -39.80
C PRO A 200 72.36 22.74 -38.33
N ARG A 201 73.04 23.62 -37.58
CA ARG A 201 72.80 23.78 -36.14
C ARG A 201 71.51 24.56 -35.87
N GLY A 202 71.30 25.68 -36.56
CA GLY A 202 70.07 26.47 -36.44
C GLY A 202 68.82 25.70 -36.88
N PHE A 203 68.94 24.84 -37.89
CA PHE A 203 67.84 24.00 -38.36
C PHE A 203 67.45 22.92 -37.33
N ILE A 204 68.43 22.20 -36.78
CA ILE A 204 68.20 21.17 -35.75
C ILE A 204 67.54 21.78 -34.50
N GLN A 205 67.99 22.97 -34.05
CA GLN A 205 67.38 23.66 -32.91
C GLN A 205 65.91 24.03 -33.17
N ARG A 206 65.58 24.56 -34.35
CA ARG A 206 64.19 24.89 -34.72
C ARG A 206 63.31 23.65 -34.79
N MET A 207 63.82 22.54 -35.33
CA MET A 207 63.09 21.26 -35.36
C MET A 207 62.86 20.68 -33.96
N MET A 208 63.83 20.77 -33.05
CA MET A 208 63.65 20.36 -31.65
C MET A 208 62.60 21.21 -30.93
N ILE A 209 62.59 22.52 -31.14
CA ILE A 209 61.59 23.42 -30.56
C ILE A 209 60.19 23.10 -31.11
N ILE A 210 60.05 22.93 -32.42
CA ILE A 210 58.77 22.55 -33.05
C ILE A 210 58.29 21.19 -32.51
N GLY A 211 59.21 20.25 -32.33
CA GLY A 211 58.89 18.95 -31.74
C GLY A 211 58.40 19.03 -30.30
N LEU A 212 59.07 19.82 -29.46
CA LEU A 212 58.65 20.06 -28.09
C LEU A 212 57.25 20.70 -28.04
N ILE A 213 56.99 21.68 -28.91
CA ILE A 213 55.68 22.35 -29.00
C ILE A 213 54.60 21.34 -29.40
N ILE A 214 54.85 20.48 -30.40
CA ILE A 214 53.89 19.45 -30.82
C ILE A 214 53.60 18.46 -29.68
N VAL A 215 54.62 18.02 -28.95
CA VAL A 215 54.45 17.13 -27.80
C VAL A 215 53.62 17.80 -26.69
N LEU A 216 53.87 19.07 -26.39
CA LEU A 216 53.11 19.83 -25.40
C LEU A 216 51.66 20.07 -25.83
N LEU A 217 51.45 20.46 -27.10
CA LEU A 217 50.11 20.70 -27.65
C LEU A 217 49.25 19.42 -27.65
N GLN A 218 49.87 18.25 -27.82
CA GLN A 218 49.17 16.96 -27.78
C GLN A 218 48.97 16.45 -26.34
N SER A 219 49.91 16.71 -25.43
CA SER A 219 49.85 16.17 -24.07
C SER A 219 48.98 16.99 -23.11
N ALA A 220 48.99 18.32 -23.22
CA ALA A 220 48.24 19.19 -22.31
C ALA A 220 46.71 18.97 -22.35
N PRO A 221 46.04 18.94 -23.52
CA PRO A 221 44.59 18.68 -23.58
C PRO A 221 44.25 17.29 -23.06
N ASN A 222 45.10 16.31 -23.33
CA ASN A 222 44.88 14.94 -22.89
C ASN A 222 44.99 14.81 -21.36
N PHE A 223 45.95 15.48 -20.75
CA PHE A 223 46.09 15.52 -19.29
C PHE A 223 44.92 16.24 -18.63
N ILE A 224 44.51 17.40 -19.17
CA ILE A 224 43.39 18.20 -18.64
C ILE A 224 42.07 17.43 -18.74
N LEU A 225 41.71 16.93 -19.93
CA LEU A 225 40.50 16.13 -20.13
C LEU A 225 40.52 14.86 -19.26
N GLY A 226 41.65 14.14 -19.24
CA GLY A 226 41.78 12.96 -18.39
C GLY A 226 41.49 13.25 -16.91
N ASN A 227 41.97 14.37 -16.38
CA ASN A 227 41.73 14.75 -14.98
C ASN A 227 40.27 15.18 -14.74
N ILE A 228 39.66 15.94 -15.66
CA ILE A 228 38.24 16.37 -15.56
C ILE A 228 37.31 15.16 -15.57
N PHE A 229 37.45 14.27 -16.56
CA PHE A 229 36.63 13.05 -16.68
C PHE A 229 36.77 12.15 -15.45
N THR A 230 38.00 11.93 -14.97
CA THR A 230 38.27 11.12 -13.78
C THR A 230 37.61 11.71 -12.54
N ASN A 231 37.68 13.03 -12.36
CA ASN A 231 37.09 13.72 -11.21
C ASN A 231 35.56 13.65 -11.22
N TYR A 232 34.90 13.88 -12.36
CA TYR A 232 33.43 13.77 -12.46
C TYR A 232 32.94 12.34 -12.22
N ILE A 233 33.63 11.33 -12.77
CA ILE A 233 33.30 9.92 -12.49
C ILE A 233 33.52 9.59 -11.00
N SER A 234 34.56 10.13 -10.35
CA SER A 234 34.77 9.92 -8.91
C SER A 234 33.64 10.49 -8.07
N LYS A 235 33.19 11.71 -8.36
CA LYS A 235 32.06 12.35 -7.67
C LYS A 235 30.75 11.55 -7.84
N LEU A 236 30.44 11.12 -9.08
CA LEU A 236 29.29 10.26 -9.34
C LEU A 236 29.37 8.94 -8.56
N LYS A 237 30.55 8.31 -8.56
CA LYS A 237 30.80 7.07 -7.81
C LYS A 237 30.61 7.27 -6.30
N GLU A 238 31.10 8.36 -5.72
CA GLU A 238 30.98 8.64 -4.29
C GLU A 238 29.52 8.74 -3.87
N VAL A 239 28.69 9.47 -4.61
CA VAL A 239 27.25 9.57 -4.32
C VAL A 239 26.56 8.22 -4.50
N MET A 240 26.86 7.49 -5.58
CA MET A 240 26.33 6.13 -5.76
C MET A 240 26.72 5.18 -4.61
N LEU A 241 27.93 5.28 -4.08
CA LEU A 241 28.37 4.49 -2.93
C LEU A 241 27.67 4.92 -1.65
N SER A 242 27.42 6.22 -1.45
CA SER A 242 26.63 6.73 -0.33
C SER A 242 25.20 6.19 -0.38
N VAL A 243 24.53 6.28 -1.54
CA VAL A 243 23.19 5.72 -1.77
C VAL A 243 23.17 4.20 -1.55
N SER A 244 24.19 3.48 -2.06
CA SER A 244 24.33 2.03 -1.84
C SER A 244 24.52 1.66 -0.37
N LYS A 245 25.06 2.57 0.45
CA LYS A 245 25.20 2.43 1.90
C LYS A 245 23.99 2.99 2.66
N LYS A 246 22.86 3.22 1.96
CA LYS A 246 21.61 3.76 2.51
C LYS A 246 21.75 5.19 3.06
N ASN A 247 22.82 5.90 2.70
CA ASN A 247 23.01 7.30 3.06
C ASN A 247 22.52 8.19 1.90
N LEU A 248 21.36 8.80 2.10
CA LEU A 248 20.68 9.67 1.14
C LEU A 248 20.94 11.15 1.42
N THR A 249 21.80 11.51 2.38
CA THR A 249 22.11 12.93 2.70
C THR A 249 23.07 13.57 1.71
N HIS A 250 23.86 12.77 0.99
CA HIS A 250 24.94 13.27 0.14
C HIS A 250 24.41 13.72 -1.22
N ARG A 251 24.38 15.04 -1.44
CA ARG A 251 23.92 15.66 -2.69
C ARG A 251 25.00 15.64 -3.76
N ILE A 252 24.58 15.55 -5.03
CA ILE A 252 25.48 15.69 -6.16
C ILE A 252 25.28 17.01 -6.89
N ASN A 253 26.38 17.72 -7.16
CA ASN A 253 26.39 18.87 -8.05
C ASN A 253 27.64 18.85 -8.91
N ILE A 254 27.47 18.50 -10.18
CA ILE A 254 28.49 18.61 -11.22
C ILE A 254 28.07 19.78 -12.13
N PRO A 255 28.76 20.93 -12.08
CA PRO A 255 28.41 22.09 -12.90
C PRO A 255 28.89 21.84 -14.34
N SER A 256 28.19 20.98 -15.06
CA SER A 256 28.45 20.65 -16.45
C SER A 256 27.14 20.60 -17.23
N ARG A 257 27.18 20.95 -18.52
CA ARG A 257 26.04 20.86 -19.44
C ARG A 257 26.14 19.68 -20.41
N ASP A 258 27.15 18.83 -20.21
CA ASP A 258 27.38 17.61 -20.99
C ASP A 258 26.70 16.39 -20.34
N GLU A 259 27.01 15.19 -20.84
CA GLU A 259 26.45 13.93 -20.34
C GLU A 259 26.69 13.71 -18.83
N PHE A 260 27.76 14.29 -18.24
CA PHE A 260 28.01 14.19 -16.80
C PHE A 260 27.06 15.05 -15.98
N GLY A 261 26.68 16.23 -16.50
CA GLY A 261 25.65 17.07 -15.92
C GLY A 261 24.31 16.34 -15.88
N LEU A 262 23.90 15.77 -17.02
CA LEU A 262 22.67 14.99 -17.11
C LEU A 262 22.67 13.78 -16.17
N MET A 263 23.80 13.08 -16.04
CA MET A 263 23.96 11.99 -15.08
C MET A 263 23.87 12.46 -13.62
N SER A 264 24.46 13.61 -13.30
CA SER A 264 24.36 14.24 -11.97
C SER A 264 22.91 14.55 -11.64
N ASP A 265 22.18 15.22 -12.52
CA ASP A 265 20.78 15.60 -12.31
C ASP A 265 19.87 14.37 -12.19
N SER A 266 20.10 13.35 -13.01
CA SER A 266 19.36 12.08 -12.95
C SER A 266 19.61 11.35 -11.62
N LEU A 267 20.86 11.35 -11.13
CA LEU A 267 21.22 10.72 -9.87
C LEU A 267 20.67 11.49 -8.66
N GLU A 268 20.68 12.83 -8.71
CA GLU A 268 20.06 13.66 -7.67
C GLU A 268 18.54 13.44 -7.61
N THR A 269 17.88 13.36 -8.76
CA THR A 269 16.45 13.03 -8.85
C THR A 269 16.16 11.65 -8.25
N LEU A 270 17.00 10.65 -8.53
CA LEU A 270 16.87 9.32 -7.94
C LEU A 270 17.06 9.35 -6.42
N ARG A 271 18.05 10.10 -5.92
CA ARG A 271 18.30 10.26 -4.48
C ARG A 271 17.12 10.92 -3.78
N GLU A 272 16.59 12.02 -4.32
CA GLU A 272 15.43 12.72 -3.75
C GLU A 272 14.17 11.85 -3.77
N ASN A 273 13.92 11.10 -4.85
CA ASN A 273 12.81 10.17 -4.91
C ASN A 273 12.94 9.06 -3.84
N LEU A 274 14.13 8.47 -3.68
CA LEU A 274 14.36 7.49 -2.62
C LEU A 274 14.18 8.08 -1.23
N ARG A 275 14.71 9.29 -1.00
CA ARG A 275 14.56 10.03 0.26
C ARG A 275 13.08 10.26 0.58
N SER A 276 12.31 10.75 -0.38
CA SER A 276 10.86 10.98 -0.22
C SER A 276 10.10 9.68 0.08
N VAL A 277 10.44 8.58 -0.58
CA VAL A 277 9.84 7.26 -0.30
C VAL A 277 10.14 6.82 1.14
N VAL A 278 11.39 6.93 1.60
CA VAL A 278 11.77 6.56 2.97
C VAL A 278 11.07 7.44 4.01
N GLU A 279 10.98 8.76 3.78
CA GLU A 279 10.24 9.68 4.66
C GLU A 279 8.74 9.34 4.75
N LYS A 280 8.12 8.97 3.62
CA LYS A 280 6.72 8.51 3.59
C LYS A 280 6.53 7.20 4.36
N ILE A 281 7.41 6.21 4.17
CA ILE A 281 7.35 4.94 4.91
C ILE A 281 7.51 5.19 6.41
N LYS A 282 8.40 6.10 6.83
CA LYS A 282 8.54 6.51 8.24
C LYS A 282 7.24 7.06 8.80
N SER A 283 6.58 7.94 8.04
CA SER A 283 5.31 8.55 8.43
C SER A 283 4.20 7.50 8.55
N TYR A 284 4.04 6.64 7.55
CA TYR A 284 3.04 5.57 7.56
C TYR A 284 3.29 4.54 8.66
N SER A 285 4.56 4.21 8.95
CA SER A 285 4.91 3.33 10.06
C SER A 285 4.44 3.92 11.41
N SER A 286 4.70 5.20 11.65
CA SER A 286 4.25 5.90 12.86
C SER A 286 2.72 5.91 12.98
N GLN A 287 2.02 6.20 11.88
CA GLN A 287 0.55 6.14 11.83
C GLN A 287 0.03 4.73 12.13
N LEU A 288 0.67 3.69 11.58
CA LEU A 288 0.30 2.29 11.81
C LEU A 288 0.46 1.90 13.29
N SER A 289 1.51 2.39 13.96
CA SER A 289 1.71 2.19 15.40
C SER A 289 0.55 2.79 16.21
N VAL A 290 0.18 4.04 15.91
CA VAL A 290 -0.93 4.75 16.57
C VAL A 290 -2.26 4.04 16.31
N SER A 291 -2.52 3.63 15.07
CA SER A 291 -3.72 2.85 14.71
C SER A 291 -3.77 1.51 15.43
N GLY A 292 -2.63 0.81 15.52
CA GLY A 292 -2.50 -0.43 16.28
C GLY A 292 -2.87 -0.23 17.75
N GLN A 293 -2.29 0.77 18.42
CA GLN A 293 -2.62 1.10 19.81
C GLN A 293 -4.11 1.44 20.00
N SER A 294 -4.70 2.18 19.05
CA SER A 294 -6.13 2.50 19.08
C SER A 294 -6.99 1.23 18.97
N LEU A 295 -6.66 0.33 18.04
CA LEU A 295 -7.33 -0.96 17.91
C LEU A 295 -7.20 -1.83 19.16
N SER A 296 -6.05 -1.81 19.84
CA SER A 296 -5.87 -2.54 21.10
C SER A 296 -6.80 -2.01 22.18
N LYS A 297 -6.86 -0.68 22.36
CA LYS A 297 -7.78 -0.06 23.32
C LYS A 297 -9.25 -0.37 22.99
N MET A 298 -9.60 -0.32 21.71
CA MET A 298 -10.96 -0.65 21.25
C MET A 298 -11.30 -2.12 21.49
N SER A 299 -10.34 -3.03 21.29
CA SER A 299 -10.50 -4.44 21.65
C SER A 299 -10.72 -4.61 23.16
N THR A 300 -9.87 -4.04 24.02
CA THR A 300 -10.07 -4.13 25.47
C THR A 300 -11.46 -3.63 25.88
N SER A 301 -11.87 -2.45 25.39
CA SER A 301 -13.21 -1.91 25.63
C SER A 301 -14.31 -2.85 25.15
N LEU A 302 -14.18 -3.44 23.96
CA LEU A 302 -15.15 -4.37 23.41
C LEU A 302 -15.26 -5.65 24.24
N SER A 303 -14.14 -6.11 24.81
CA SER A 303 -14.12 -7.25 25.73
C SER A 303 -14.85 -6.92 27.04
N ASP A 304 -14.64 -5.73 27.59
CA ASP A 304 -15.30 -5.27 28.81
C ASP A 304 -16.82 -5.11 28.58
N ASP A 305 -17.20 -4.49 27.46
CA ASP A 305 -18.60 -4.32 27.06
C ASP A 305 -19.29 -5.67 26.83
N SER A 306 -18.58 -6.65 26.26
CA SER A 306 -19.09 -8.00 26.10
C SER A 306 -19.35 -8.70 27.43
N ASN A 307 -18.46 -8.51 28.42
CA ASN A 307 -18.65 -9.06 29.76
C ASN A 307 -19.83 -8.41 30.49
N LEU A 308 -19.96 -7.08 30.37
CA LEU A 308 -21.11 -6.35 30.90
C LEU A 308 -22.42 -6.79 30.24
N GLN A 309 -22.43 -6.98 28.92
CA GLN A 309 -23.59 -7.50 28.21
C GLN A 309 -23.98 -8.91 28.67
N ALA A 310 -23.02 -9.80 28.89
CA ALA A 310 -23.29 -11.14 29.41
C ALA A 310 -23.93 -11.06 30.82
N SER A 311 -23.39 -10.23 31.71
CA SER A 311 -23.97 -10.01 33.05
C SER A 311 -25.39 -9.44 32.98
N ASN A 312 -25.64 -8.45 32.11
CA ASN A 312 -26.97 -7.88 31.94
C ASN A 312 -27.94 -8.91 31.35
N ALA A 313 -27.49 -9.79 30.46
CA ALA A 313 -28.30 -10.87 29.91
C ALA A 313 -28.72 -11.88 30.99
N GLU A 314 -27.83 -12.20 31.94
CA GLU A 314 -28.16 -13.03 33.10
C GLU A 314 -29.21 -12.37 34.01
N GLU A 315 -29.09 -11.07 34.28
CA GLU A 315 -30.06 -10.32 35.08
C GLU A 315 -31.44 -10.24 34.39
N ILE A 316 -31.46 -10.02 33.07
CA ILE A 316 -32.70 -10.03 32.29
C ILE A 316 -33.30 -11.43 32.28
N ALA A 317 -32.49 -12.50 32.14
CA ALA A 317 -32.99 -13.87 32.20
C ALA A 317 -33.67 -14.17 33.54
N ALA A 318 -33.04 -13.80 34.66
CA ALA A 318 -33.62 -13.94 35.99
C ALA A 318 -34.94 -13.17 36.14
N SER A 319 -34.98 -11.93 35.63
CA SER A 319 -36.19 -11.11 35.62
C SER A 319 -37.32 -11.75 34.79
N VAL A 320 -36.98 -12.38 33.67
CA VAL A 320 -37.95 -13.08 32.81
C VAL A 320 -38.46 -14.37 33.45
N GLU A 321 -37.62 -15.10 34.20
CA GLU A 321 -38.06 -16.24 35.01
C GLU A 321 -39.05 -15.81 36.09
N GLU A 322 -38.77 -14.68 36.79
CA GLU A 322 -39.70 -14.12 37.78
C GLU A 322 -41.02 -13.68 37.13
N ILE A 323 -40.96 -13.02 35.97
CA ILE A 323 -42.16 -12.65 35.19
C ILE A 323 -42.96 -13.89 34.79
N ALA A 324 -42.30 -14.96 34.31
CA ALA A 324 -42.97 -16.19 33.93
C ALA A 324 -43.69 -16.85 35.12
N SER A 325 -43.08 -16.82 36.31
CA SER A 325 -43.71 -17.27 37.56
C SER A 325 -44.96 -16.44 37.90
N ASN A 326 -44.86 -15.11 37.82
CA ASN A 326 -45.98 -14.20 38.09
C ASN A 326 -47.13 -14.34 37.07
N ILE A 327 -46.81 -14.63 35.81
CA ILE A 327 -47.81 -14.94 34.78
C ILE A 327 -48.54 -16.25 35.13
N ASN A 328 -47.81 -17.27 35.59
CA ASN A 328 -48.43 -18.54 35.98
C ASN A 328 -49.35 -18.38 37.20
N LEU A 329 -48.92 -17.62 38.22
CA LEU A 329 -49.77 -17.29 39.36
C LEU A 329 -51.02 -16.51 38.94
N SER A 330 -50.89 -15.59 37.99
CA SER A 330 -52.01 -14.82 37.46
C SER A 330 -53.00 -15.71 36.71
N TYR A 331 -52.51 -16.68 35.94
CA TYR A 331 -53.33 -17.71 35.29
C TYR A 331 -54.12 -18.55 36.31
N GLU A 332 -53.45 -19.09 37.33
CA GLU A 332 -54.08 -19.93 38.37
C GLU A 332 -55.13 -19.15 39.19
N ASN A 333 -54.83 -17.89 39.53
CA ASN A 333 -55.77 -17.00 40.23
C ASN A 333 -56.99 -16.67 39.37
N ALA A 334 -56.81 -16.46 38.07
CA ALA A 334 -57.89 -16.19 37.14
C ALA A 334 -58.79 -17.43 36.92
N GLU A 335 -58.19 -18.61 36.77
CA GLU A 335 -58.93 -19.88 36.66
C GLU A 335 -59.74 -20.15 37.94
N SER A 336 -59.12 -19.97 39.11
CA SER A 336 -59.79 -20.11 40.41
C SER A 336 -60.93 -19.10 40.59
N SER A 337 -60.73 -17.84 40.19
CA SER A 337 -61.76 -16.80 40.25
C SER A 337 -62.94 -17.09 39.33
N SER A 338 -62.66 -17.63 38.13
CA SER A 338 -63.71 -18.05 37.19
C SER A 338 -64.56 -19.17 37.77
N LYS A 339 -63.91 -20.20 38.36
CA LYS A 339 -64.60 -21.32 39.03
C LYS A 339 -65.44 -20.84 40.22
N PHE A 340 -64.86 -20.03 41.10
CA PHE A 340 -65.57 -19.49 42.26
C PHE A 340 -66.77 -18.63 41.86
N SER A 341 -66.64 -17.84 40.80
CA SER A 341 -67.76 -17.06 40.24
C SER A 341 -68.88 -17.96 39.73
N LEU A 342 -68.55 -19.08 39.05
CA LEU A 342 -69.55 -20.04 38.58
C LEU A 342 -70.29 -20.72 39.74
N GLU A 343 -69.57 -21.10 40.80
CA GLU A 343 -70.15 -21.64 42.04
C GLU A 343 -71.07 -20.61 42.72
N ALA A 344 -70.62 -19.36 42.85
CA ALA A 344 -71.40 -18.26 43.42
C ALA A 344 -72.68 -17.97 42.60
N LYS A 345 -72.60 -18.04 41.27
CA LYS A 345 -73.78 -17.94 40.39
C LYS A 345 -74.80 -19.03 40.72
N ASN A 346 -74.37 -20.29 40.82
CA ASN A 346 -75.28 -21.40 41.12
C ASN A 346 -75.96 -21.21 42.48
N LEU A 347 -75.21 -20.79 43.51
CA LEU A 347 -75.78 -20.45 44.82
C LEU A 347 -76.81 -19.30 44.75
N MET A 348 -76.58 -18.30 43.91
CA MET A 348 -77.54 -17.21 43.71
C MET A 348 -78.81 -17.68 42.97
N VAL A 349 -78.68 -18.60 42.02
CA VAL A 349 -79.84 -19.22 41.33
C VAL A 349 -80.69 -20.03 42.31
N ASP A 350 -80.06 -20.84 43.16
CA ASP A 350 -80.75 -21.61 44.20
C ASP A 350 -81.40 -20.69 45.26
N GLY A 351 -80.68 -19.62 45.65
CA GLY A 351 -81.18 -18.59 46.54
C GLY A 351 -82.40 -17.87 45.96
N LYS A 352 -82.38 -17.56 44.66
CA LYS A 352 -83.53 -16.99 43.95
C LYS A 352 -84.74 -17.92 44.01
N ALA A 353 -84.56 -19.21 43.72
CA ALA A 353 -85.63 -20.19 43.78
C ALA A 353 -86.27 -20.27 45.18
N SER A 354 -85.46 -20.17 46.24
CA SER A 354 -85.94 -20.17 47.63
C SER A 354 -86.76 -18.91 47.96
N VAL A 355 -86.34 -17.74 47.47
CA VAL A 355 -87.11 -16.49 47.61
C VAL A 355 -88.42 -16.54 46.80
N ASP A 356 -88.37 -17.10 45.59
CA ASP A 356 -89.57 -17.30 44.74
C ASP A 356 -90.60 -18.19 45.44
N GLN A 357 -90.16 -19.27 46.12
CA GLN A 357 -91.03 -20.11 46.92
C GLN A 357 -91.62 -19.36 48.12
N THR A 358 -90.79 -18.57 48.82
CA THR A 358 -91.24 -17.74 49.95
C THR A 358 -92.32 -16.74 49.53
N LEU A 359 -92.17 -16.12 48.34
CA LEU A 359 -93.17 -15.22 47.78
C LEU A 359 -94.51 -15.93 47.54
N GLN A 360 -94.50 -17.17 47.04
CA GLN A 360 -95.73 -17.97 46.87
C GLN A 360 -96.38 -18.27 48.22
N ASP A 361 -95.60 -18.66 49.22
CA ASP A 361 -96.10 -18.99 50.55
C ASP A 361 -96.72 -17.76 51.25
N ILE A 362 -96.06 -16.59 51.15
CA ILE A 362 -96.58 -15.31 51.66
C ILE A 362 -97.88 -14.93 50.94
N SER A 363 -97.98 -15.13 49.63
CA SER A 363 -99.21 -14.89 48.86
C SER A 363 -100.36 -15.79 49.32
N ASN A 364 -100.08 -17.07 49.57
CA ASN A 364 -101.07 -18.02 50.08
C ASN A 364 -101.55 -17.63 51.49
N ILE A 365 -100.62 -17.19 52.37
CA ILE A 365 -100.96 -16.68 53.70
C ILE A 365 -101.85 -15.44 53.60
N PHE A 366 -101.51 -14.50 52.71
CA PHE A 366 -102.32 -13.30 52.48
C PHE A 366 -103.78 -13.65 52.16
N GLU A 367 -104.00 -14.54 51.19
CA GLU A 367 -105.34 -14.97 50.77
C GLU A 367 -106.11 -15.64 51.92
N LYS A 368 -105.45 -16.51 52.69
CA LYS A 368 -106.06 -17.18 53.86
C LYS A 368 -106.46 -16.18 54.94
N VAL A 369 -105.62 -15.19 55.24
CA VAL A 369 -105.90 -14.18 56.27
C VAL A 369 -106.99 -13.22 55.81
N GLN A 370 -107.03 -12.86 54.52
CA GLN A 370 -108.12 -12.09 53.94
C GLN A 370 -109.46 -12.81 54.13
N TYR A 371 -109.52 -14.11 53.83
CA TYR A 371 -110.71 -14.93 54.04
C TYR A 371 -111.14 -14.99 55.52
N ILE A 372 -110.18 -15.03 56.47
CA ILE A 372 -110.48 -14.93 57.92
C ILE A 372 -111.11 -13.57 58.26
N GLY A 373 -110.63 -12.48 57.66
CA GLY A 373 -111.23 -11.15 57.81
C GLY A 373 -112.67 -11.10 57.30
N GLU A 374 -112.94 -11.71 56.15
CA GLU A 374 -114.30 -11.83 55.60
C GLU A 374 -115.23 -12.66 56.50
N ILE A 375 -114.75 -13.78 57.06
CA ILE A 375 -115.49 -14.57 58.05
C ILE A 375 -115.81 -13.74 59.30
N ALA A 376 -114.84 -12.95 59.79
CA ALA A 376 -115.05 -12.09 60.94
C ALA A 376 -116.14 -11.04 60.67
N ASP A 377 -116.16 -10.44 59.47
CA ASP A 377 -117.21 -9.52 59.05
C ASP A 377 -118.59 -10.19 58.96
N GLN A 378 -118.67 -11.38 58.36
CA GLN A 378 -119.91 -12.17 58.33
C GLN A 378 -120.40 -12.53 59.74
N THR A 379 -119.49 -12.90 60.63
CA THR A 379 -119.79 -13.24 62.03
C THR A 379 -120.28 -12.01 62.80
N ASN A 380 -119.69 -10.84 62.55
CA ASN A 380 -120.12 -9.57 63.14
C ASN A 380 -121.56 -9.20 62.70
N LEU A 381 -121.88 -9.37 61.42
CA LEU A 381 -123.23 -9.16 60.89
C LEU A 381 -124.25 -10.14 61.49
N LEU A 382 -123.90 -11.43 61.61
CA LEU A 382 -124.73 -12.45 62.27
C LEU A 382 -124.97 -12.10 63.75
N ALA A 383 -123.94 -11.65 64.46
CA ALA A 383 -124.03 -11.24 65.86
C ALA A 383 -124.91 -9.99 66.05
N ILE A 384 -124.83 -9.02 65.14
CA ILE A 384 -125.73 -7.86 65.10
C ILE A 384 -127.19 -8.31 64.94
N ASN A 385 -127.45 -9.19 63.97
CA ASN A 385 -128.80 -9.69 63.72
C ASN A 385 -129.35 -10.44 64.94
N ALA A 386 -128.52 -11.29 65.57
CA ALA A 386 -128.88 -11.99 66.79
C ALA A 386 -129.13 -11.04 67.98
N TYR A 387 -128.33 -9.98 68.11
CA TYR A 387 -128.51 -8.96 69.15
C TYR A 387 -129.82 -8.19 68.99
N VAL A 388 -130.16 -7.80 67.76
CA VAL A 388 -131.44 -7.14 67.44
C VAL A 388 -132.62 -8.05 67.76
N GLU A 389 -132.58 -9.31 67.33
CA GLU A 389 -133.67 -10.27 67.58
C GLU A 389 -133.82 -10.59 69.08
N SER A 390 -132.71 -10.67 69.82
CA SER A 390 -132.73 -10.83 71.26
C SER A 390 -133.33 -9.64 72.00
N SER A 391 -133.18 -8.42 71.45
CA SER A 391 -133.80 -7.20 71.97
C SER A 391 -135.31 -7.18 71.70
N ASN A 392 -135.75 -7.73 70.57
CA ASN A 392 -137.16 -7.89 70.22
C ASN A 392 -137.88 -8.94 71.10
N ALA A 393 -137.17 -9.97 71.59
CA ALA A 393 -137.72 -11.03 72.44
C ALA A 393 -137.93 -10.66 73.93
N GLY A 394 -137.65 -9.42 74.34
CA GLY A 394 -137.94 -8.92 75.69
C GLY A 394 -137.13 -9.60 76.81
N THR A 395 -137.80 -10.03 77.90
CA THR A 395 -137.14 -10.63 79.08
C THR A 395 -136.49 -11.99 78.81
N TYR A 396 -137.01 -12.76 77.84
CA TYR A 396 -136.46 -14.08 77.47
C TYR A 396 -135.21 -13.98 76.58
N GLY A 397 -134.99 -12.84 75.91
CA GLY A 397 -133.84 -12.63 75.02
C GLY A 397 -132.59 -12.05 75.70
N LYS A 398 -132.67 -11.57 76.95
CA LYS A 398 -131.56 -10.88 77.65
C LYS A 398 -130.26 -11.68 77.68
N SER A 399 -130.32 -12.97 78.02
CA SER A 399 -129.12 -13.83 78.07
C SER A 399 -128.52 -14.08 76.68
N PHE A 400 -129.36 -14.18 75.65
CA PHE A 400 -128.94 -14.31 74.26
C PHE A 400 -128.29 -13.02 73.73
N GLY A 401 -128.80 -11.85 74.12
CA GLY A 401 -128.22 -10.57 73.74
C GLY A 401 -126.82 -10.32 74.31
N ILE A 402 -126.54 -10.83 75.51
CA ILE A 402 -125.18 -10.80 76.10
C ILE A 402 -124.23 -11.67 75.27
N ILE A 403 -124.64 -12.90 74.92
CA ILE A 403 -123.84 -13.80 74.07
C ILE A 403 -123.61 -13.16 72.69
N ALA A 404 -124.64 -12.59 72.06
CA ALA A 404 -124.52 -11.93 70.77
C ALA A 404 -123.54 -10.74 70.81
N ARG A 405 -123.52 -9.97 71.90
CA ARG A 405 -122.54 -8.89 72.10
C ARG A 405 -121.11 -9.42 72.26
N GLU A 406 -120.92 -10.52 72.99
CA GLU A 406 -119.61 -11.16 73.16
C GLU A 406 -119.08 -11.73 71.83
N VAL A 407 -119.95 -12.37 71.04
CA VAL A 407 -119.62 -12.86 69.69
C VAL A 407 -119.25 -11.69 68.78
N ARG A 408 -119.94 -10.55 68.91
CA ARG A 408 -119.62 -9.32 68.18
C ARG A 408 -118.23 -8.78 68.53
N ASP A 409 -117.90 -8.65 69.82
CA ASP A 409 -116.59 -8.18 70.27
C ASP A 409 -115.46 -9.12 69.81
N LEU A 410 -115.70 -10.44 69.87
CA LEU A 410 -114.77 -11.43 69.34
C LEU A 410 -114.56 -11.29 67.82
N ALA A 411 -115.63 -11.03 67.07
CA ALA A 411 -115.56 -10.80 65.63
C ALA A 411 -114.78 -9.51 65.29
N ASP A 412 -115.03 -8.41 66.00
CA ASP A 412 -114.29 -7.15 65.83
C ASP A 412 -112.79 -7.32 66.16
N ARG A 413 -112.47 -8.05 67.24
CA ARG A 413 -111.08 -8.40 67.61
C ARG A 413 -110.40 -9.31 66.59
N THR A 414 -111.13 -10.27 66.04
CA THR A 414 -110.63 -11.17 64.98
C THR A 414 -110.33 -10.37 63.71
N LYS A 415 -111.23 -9.47 63.31
CA LYS A 415 -111.01 -8.56 62.18
C LYS A 415 -109.78 -7.67 62.37
N SER A 416 -109.66 -7.02 63.53
CA SER A 416 -108.48 -6.19 63.82
C SER A 416 -107.18 -6.98 63.73
N SER A 417 -107.18 -8.22 64.24
CA SER A 417 -106.00 -9.10 64.19
C SER A 417 -105.67 -9.51 62.75
N ALA A 418 -106.69 -9.86 61.94
CA ALA A 418 -106.53 -10.17 60.53
C ALA A 418 -105.93 -8.99 59.74
N THR A 419 -106.42 -7.77 59.98
CA THR A 419 -105.87 -6.55 59.36
C THR A 419 -104.39 -6.34 59.71
N SER A 420 -104.01 -6.49 61.00
CA SER A 420 -102.61 -6.37 61.41
C SER A 420 -101.72 -7.45 60.78
N ILE A 421 -102.22 -8.68 60.61
CA ILE A 421 -101.48 -9.74 59.91
C ILE A 421 -101.33 -9.39 58.43
N ILE A 422 -102.38 -8.88 57.77
CA ILE A 422 -102.33 -8.44 56.36
C ILE A 422 -101.26 -7.37 56.15
N GLU A 423 -101.16 -6.38 57.05
CA GLU A 423 -100.11 -5.36 56.99
C GLU A 423 -98.70 -5.96 57.10
N LEU A 424 -98.48 -6.90 58.03
CA LEU A 424 -97.20 -7.60 58.20
C LEU A 424 -96.83 -8.46 56.98
N VAL A 425 -97.80 -9.18 56.43
CA VAL A 425 -97.64 -10.02 55.24
C VAL A 425 -97.34 -9.15 54.02
N SER A 426 -98.02 -8.02 53.86
CA SER A 426 -97.77 -7.07 52.77
C SER A 426 -96.36 -6.51 52.81
N LYS A 427 -95.88 -6.12 53.99
CA LYS A 427 -94.49 -5.67 54.19
C LYS A 427 -93.48 -6.79 53.92
N SER A 428 -93.80 -8.02 54.29
CA SER A 428 -92.94 -9.19 54.04
C SER A 428 -92.87 -9.53 52.55
N LEU A 429 -93.98 -9.37 51.82
CA LEU A 429 -94.05 -9.52 50.37
C LEU A 429 -93.18 -8.48 49.66
N GLU A 430 -93.28 -7.21 50.06
CA GLU A 430 -92.45 -6.13 49.54
C GLU A 430 -90.94 -6.42 49.74
N ASN A 431 -90.54 -6.76 50.96
CA ASN A 431 -89.14 -7.08 51.28
C ASN A 431 -88.61 -8.30 50.49
N SER A 432 -89.44 -9.33 50.31
CA SER A 432 -89.07 -10.53 49.56
C SER A 432 -88.92 -10.22 48.07
N LYS A 433 -89.78 -9.35 47.52
CA LYS A 433 -89.70 -8.89 46.14
C LYS A 433 -88.43 -8.06 45.89
N ILE A 434 -88.10 -7.13 46.80
CA ILE A 434 -86.84 -6.38 46.73
C ILE A 434 -85.63 -7.33 46.74
N SER A 435 -85.66 -8.36 47.59
CA SER A 435 -84.58 -9.36 47.66
C SER A 435 -84.45 -10.15 46.35
N GLN A 436 -85.58 -10.57 45.75
CA GLN A 436 -85.62 -11.24 44.44
C GLN A 436 -85.02 -10.36 43.33
N GLU A 437 -85.41 -9.08 43.29
CA GLU A 437 -84.90 -8.11 42.31
C GLU A 437 -83.38 -7.94 42.46
N LYS A 438 -82.88 -7.82 43.70
CA LYS A 438 -81.43 -7.69 43.98
C LYS A 438 -80.63 -8.93 43.61
N ILE A 439 -81.15 -10.13 43.85
CA ILE A 439 -80.50 -11.37 43.41
C ILE A 439 -80.46 -11.42 41.88
N THR A 440 -81.56 -11.06 41.22
CA THR A 440 -81.65 -11.02 39.75
C THR A 440 -80.67 -10.02 39.14
N GLU A 441 -80.43 -8.89 39.80
CA GLU A 441 -79.44 -7.89 39.41
C GLU A 441 -78.00 -8.38 39.59
N ILE A 442 -77.70 -9.14 40.65
CA ILE A 442 -76.33 -9.62 40.96
C ILE A 442 -75.84 -10.74 40.03
N VAL A 443 -76.72 -11.66 39.62
CA VAL A 443 -76.34 -12.81 38.76
C VAL A 443 -75.54 -12.41 37.51
N PRO A 444 -75.98 -11.44 36.68
CA PRO A 444 -75.20 -11.03 35.50
C PRO A 444 -73.86 -10.37 35.85
N HIS A 445 -73.73 -9.74 37.04
CA HIS A 445 -72.43 -9.23 37.49
C HIS A 445 -71.46 -10.36 37.83
N ILE A 446 -71.93 -11.44 38.46
CA ILE A 446 -71.11 -12.63 38.75
C ILE A 446 -70.68 -13.31 37.43
N GLU A 447 -71.57 -13.43 36.45
CA GLU A 447 -71.21 -13.95 35.12
C GLU A 447 -70.13 -13.11 34.46
N LYS A 448 -70.24 -11.78 34.54
CA LYS A 448 -69.23 -10.87 34.01
C LYS A 448 -67.87 -11.06 34.67
N VAL A 449 -67.81 -11.30 35.98
CA VAL A 449 -66.54 -11.63 36.68
C VAL A 449 -65.96 -12.95 36.18
N SER A 450 -66.79 -13.98 35.96
CA SER A 450 -66.34 -15.26 35.40
C SER A 450 -65.75 -15.11 34.00
N THR A 451 -66.42 -14.35 33.13
CA THR A 451 -65.95 -14.06 31.76
C THR A 451 -64.63 -13.29 31.76
N LEU A 452 -64.53 -12.21 32.53
CA LEU A 452 -63.30 -11.41 32.63
C LEU A 452 -62.13 -12.24 33.18
N SER A 453 -62.40 -13.11 34.16
CA SER A 453 -61.38 -14.03 34.68
C SER A 453 -60.91 -15.02 33.60
N GLY A 454 -61.82 -15.51 32.75
CA GLY A 454 -61.45 -16.33 31.59
C GLY A 454 -60.60 -15.58 30.57
N GLU A 455 -60.90 -14.30 30.31
CA GLU A 455 -60.08 -13.44 29.45
C GLU A 455 -58.68 -13.22 30.02
N ILE A 456 -58.55 -13.01 31.33
CA ILE A 456 -57.24 -12.90 32.02
C ILE A 456 -56.46 -14.20 31.86
N ALA A 457 -57.07 -15.37 32.10
CA ALA A 457 -56.40 -16.65 31.93
C ALA A 457 -55.89 -16.87 30.50
N ASN A 458 -56.68 -16.51 29.48
CA ASN A 458 -56.26 -16.57 28.09
C ASN A 458 -55.10 -15.59 27.79
N SER A 459 -55.17 -14.36 28.29
CA SER A 459 -54.10 -13.37 28.16
C SER A 459 -52.80 -13.83 28.83
N SER A 460 -52.88 -14.41 30.04
CA SER A 460 -51.73 -14.97 30.74
C SER A 460 -51.10 -16.13 29.95
N LYS A 461 -51.89 -16.96 29.25
CA LYS A 461 -51.37 -18.01 28.38
C LYS A 461 -50.56 -17.43 27.20
N GLU A 462 -51.02 -16.34 26.62
CA GLU A 462 -50.29 -15.62 25.54
C GLU A 462 -49.03 -14.94 26.07
N GLN A 463 -49.11 -14.28 27.23
CA GLN A 463 -47.94 -13.68 27.89
C GLN A 463 -46.86 -14.72 28.25
N ARG A 464 -47.26 -15.95 28.61
CA ARG A 464 -46.31 -17.04 28.85
C ARG A 464 -45.55 -17.41 27.57
N ALA A 465 -46.25 -17.57 26.45
CA ALA A 465 -45.60 -17.80 25.16
C ALA A 465 -44.66 -16.64 24.77
N GLY A 466 -45.07 -15.39 25.05
CA GLY A 466 -44.21 -14.21 24.87
C GLY A 466 -42.95 -14.25 25.75
N SER A 467 -43.06 -14.72 26.99
CA SER A 467 -41.93 -14.86 27.92
C SER A 467 -40.95 -15.95 27.46
N GLU A 468 -41.45 -17.07 26.94
CA GLU A 468 -40.64 -18.12 26.31
C GLU A 468 -39.83 -17.56 25.13
N GLN A 469 -40.46 -16.77 24.26
CA GLN A 469 -39.78 -16.14 23.12
C GLN A 469 -38.73 -15.10 23.55
N ILE A 470 -38.99 -14.34 24.63
CA ILE A 470 -38.00 -13.45 25.21
C ILE A 470 -36.80 -14.26 25.72
N ASN A 471 -37.03 -15.39 26.38
CA ASN A 471 -35.96 -16.25 26.88
C ASN A 471 -35.08 -16.81 25.74
N GLU A 472 -35.67 -17.27 24.64
CA GLU A 472 -34.93 -17.67 23.43
C GLU A 472 -34.08 -16.53 22.84
N SER A 473 -34.62 -15.31 22.86
CA SER A 473 -33.92 -14.11 22.39
C SER A 473 -32.73 -13.78 23.29
N ILE A 474 -32.84 -13.97 24.61
CA ILE A 474 -31.74 -13.78 25.56
C ILE A 474 -30.64 -14.83 25.35
N GLN A 475 -30.99 -16.08 25.09
CA GLN A 475 -30.01 -17.11 24.73
C GLN A 475 -29.23 -16.74 23.46
N SER A 476 -29.95 -16.26 22.44
CA SER A 476 -29.33 -15.78 21.19
C SER A 476 -28.44 -14.56 21.42
N PHE A 477 -28.86 -13.65 22.31
CA PHE A 477 -28.07 -12.51 22.75
C PHE A 477 -26.77 -12.94 23.42
N ASN A 478 -26.81 -13.93 24.32
CA ASN A 478 -25.63 -14.46 24.99
C ASN A 478 -24.61 -15.06 23.99
N VAL A 479 -25.09 -15.81 22.99
CA VAL A 479 -24.25 -16.31 21.88
C VAL A 479 -23.61 -15.16 21.09
N SER A 480 -24.34 -14.07 20.88
CA SER A 480 -23.80 -12.88 20.22
C SER A 480 -22.72 -12.20 21.07
N SER A 481 -22.93 -12.03 22.38
CA SER A 481 -21.93 -11.48 23.30
C SER A 481 -20.66 -12.34 23.30
N GLN A 482 -20.75 -13.66 23.40
CA GLN A 482 -19.58 -14.55 23.31
C GLN A 482 -18.80 -14.40 21.99
N ARG A 483 -19.51 -14.17 20.88
CA ARG A 483 -18.89 -13.90 19.57
C ARG A 483 -18.17 -12.55 19.54
N ILE A 484 -18.71 -11.54 20.21
CA ILE A 484 -18.09 -10.23 20.36
C ILE A 484 -16.79 -10.35 21.18
N ALA A 485 -16.82 -11.07 22.31
CA ALA A 485 -15.60 -11.37 23.08
C ALA A 485 -14.53 -12.06 22.23
N SER A 486 -14.90 -13.11 21.50
CA SER A 486 -13.98 -13.84 20.61
C SER A 486 -13.42 -12.94 19.49
N SER A 487 -14.26 -12.07 18.92
CA SER A 487 -13.84 -11.12 17.89
C SER A 487 -12.92 -10.05 18.46
N SER A 488 -13.14 -9.67 19.72
CA SER A 488 -12.26 -8.77 20.44
C SER A 488 -10.87 -9.38 20.61
N GLU A 489 -10.76 -10.64 21.04
CA GLU A 489 -9.46 -11.33 21.15
C GLU A 489 -8.72 -11.36 19.80
N ALA A 490 -9.44 -11.66 18.71
CA ALA A 490 -8.87 -11.62 17.37
C ALA A 490 -8.39 -10.20 16.98
N LEU A 491 -9.13 -9.16 17.38
CA LEU A 491 -8.75 -7.77 17.15
C LEU A 491 -7.50 -7.38 17.97
N GLN A 492 -7.37 -7.86 19.21
CA GLN A 492 -6.18 -7.66 20.04
C GLN A 492 -4.94 -8.30 19.38
N PHE A 493 -5.10 -9.52 18.85
CA PHE A 493 -4.03 -10.20 18.11
C PHE A 493 -3.62 -9.40 16.87
N ALA A 494 -4.60 -8.99 16.05
CA ALA A 494 -4.35 -8.18 14.85
C ALA A 494 -3.69 -6.84 15.18
N SER A 495 -4.13 -6.17 16.25
CA SER A 495 -3.49 -4.95 16.75
C SER A 495 -2.03 -5.16 17.13
N THR A 496 -1.74 -6.25 17.84
CA THR A 496 -0.38 -6.60 18.25
C THR A 496 0.50 -6.88 17.04
N ASP A 497 -0.02 -7.58 16.04
CA ASP A 497 0.69 -7.82 14.78
C ASP A 497 0.97 -6.51 14.02
N LEU A 498 0.00 -5.60 13.92
CA LEU A 498 0.19 -4.28 13.31
C LEU A 498 1.28 -3.46 14.01
N GLN A 499 1.32 -3.49 15.35
CA GLN A 499 2.36 -2.84 16.14
C GLN A 499 3.74 -3.45 15.86
N ASN A 500 3.83 -4.78 15.76
CA ASN A 500 5.08 -5.46 15.39
C ASN A 500 5.52 -5.09 13.97
N LYS A 501 4.61 -5.08 12.99
CA LYS A 501 4.89 -4.69 11.60
C LYS A 501 5.32 -3.24 11.48
N SER A 502 4.69 -2.33 12.22
CA SER A 502 5.14 -0.95 12.33
C SER A 502 6.58 -0.87 12.87
N LYS A 503 6.89 -1.61 13.93
CA LYS A 503 8.24 -1.66 14.50
C LYS A 503 9.28 -2.20 13.50
N GLU A 504 8.95 -3.25 12.75
CA GLU A 504 9.80 -3.79 11.68
C GLU A 504 10.05 -2.77 10.56
N LEU A 505 9.00 -2.05 10.12
CA LEU A 505 9.12 -0.99 9.11
C LEU A 505 9.98 0.17 9.62
N ASP A 506 9.76 0.61 10.85
CA ASP A 506 10.53 1.68 11.46
C ASP A 506 12.01 1.29 11.62
N GLN A 507 12.30 0.04 12.03
CA GLN A 507 13.66 -0.48 12.09
C GLN A 507 14.32 -0.50 10.70
N THR A 508 13.60 -0.95 9.67
CA THR A 508 14.10 -0.97 8.29
C THR A 508 14.40 0.43 7.78
N VAL A 509 13.55 1.41 8.08
CA VAL A 509 13.74 2.81 7.71
C VAL A 509 14.91 3.45 8.46
N ARG A 510 15.16 3.09 9.73
CA ARG A 510 16.32 3.58 10.50
C ARG A 510 17.68 3.18 9.92
N GLU A 511 17.72 2.13 9.08
CA GLU A 511 18.94 1.78 8.36
C GLU A 511 19.30 2.80 7.26
N PHE A 512 18.34 3.63 6.85
CA PHE A 512 18.56 4.74 5.92
C PHE A 512 18.87 6.03 6.68
N VAL A 513 19.95 6.70 6.28
CA VAL A 513 20.31 8.03 6.77
C VAL A 513 19.76 9.04 5.77
N VAL A 514 18.70 9.74 6.15
CA VAL A 514 17.92 10.60 5.25
C VAL A 514 18.18 12.06 5.48
#